data_AF-A0A833LNG3-F1
#
_entry.id   AF-A0A833LNG3-F1
#
_cell.length_a   1.000
_cell.length_b   1.000
_cell.length_c   1.000
_cell.angle_alpha   90.00
_cell.angle_beta   90.00
_cell.angle_gamma   90.00
#
_symmetry.space_group_name_H-M   'P 1'
#
loop_
_entity.id
_entity.type
_entity.pdbx_description
1 polymer ?
#
loop_
_entity_poly.entity_id
_entity_poly.type
_entity_poly.pdbx_seq_one_letter_code
_entity_poly.pdbx_strand_id
1 'polypeptide(L)' 'MAIVEVARPLGISVHDHLIVGKEGHASFKGMKLI' A
#
# COMPACT_ATOMS: atom_id res chain seq x y z
N MET A 1 -5.83 -3.58 -4.78
CA MET A 1 -6.46 -2.77 -3.72
C MET A 1 -7.17 -1.57 -4.35
N ALA A 2 -8.34 -1.15 -3.87
CA ALA A 2 -9.17 -0.14 -4.55
C ALA A 2 -8.42 1.18 -4.89
N ILE A 3 -7.63 1.72 -3.97
CA ILE A 3 -6.86 2.95 -4.22
C ILE A 3 -5.77 2.75 -5.29
N VAL A 4 -5.11 1.58 -5.35
CA VAL A 4 -4.10 1.27 -6.38
C VAL A 4 -4.74 1.31 -7.77
N GLU A 5 -5.93 0.73 -7.92
CA GLU A 5 -6.65 0.71 -9.18
C GLU A 5 -7.08 2.11 -9.63
N VAL A 6 -7.50 2.97 -8.69
CA VAL A 6 -7.85 4.37 -8.96
C VAL A 6 -6.61 5.22 -9.30
N ALA A 7 -5.46 4.97 -8.68
CA ALA A 7 -4.24 5.75 -8.87
C ALA A 7 -3.56 5.47 -10.22
N ARG A 8 -3.68 4.24 -10.76
CA ARG A 8 -3.03 3.83 -12.01
C ARG A 8 -3.33 4.74 -13.22
N PRO A 9 -4.58 5.07 -13.57
CA PRO A 9 -4.87 5.96 -14.70
C PRO A 9 -4.42 7.42 -14.48
N LEU A 10 -4.16 7.82 -13.24
CA LEU A 10 -3.67 9.15 -12.90
C LEU A 10 -2.13 9.24 -12.97
N GLY A 11 -1.44 8.15 -13.30
CA GLY A 11 0.02 8.09 -13.29
C GLY A 11 0.63 8.19 -11.88
N ILE A 12 -0.16 7.92 -10.84
CA ILE A 12 0.29 8.02 -9.45
C ILE A 12 0.73 6.64 -8.96
N SER A 13 1.98 6.54 -8.50
CA SER A 13 2.49 5.32 -7.89
C SER A 13 2.10 5.24 -6.42
N VAL A 14 1.49 4.12 -6.02
CA VAL A 14 1.30 3.77 -4.61
C VAL A 14 2.41 2.82 -4.19
N HIS A 15 3.32 3.29 -3.34
CA HIS A 15 4.53 2.55 -3.02
C HIS A 15 4.33 1.43 -2.01
N ASP A 16 3.42 1.63 -1.03
CA ASP A 16 3.10 0.63 -0.02
C ASP A 16 1.80 0.97 0.70
N HIS A 17 1.16 -0.05 1.30
CA HIS A 17 0.11 0.12 2.29
C HIS A 17 0.64 -0.31 3.64
N LEU A 18 0.91 0.69 4.48
CA LEU A 18 1.48 0.50 5.81
C LEU A 18 0.36 0.54 6.85
N ILE A 19 0.20 -0.53 7.62
CA ILE A 19 -0.60 -0.50 8.85
C ILE A 19 0.35 -0.24 10.01
N VAL A 20 0.12 0.82 10.77
CA VAL A 20 0.97 1.23 11.90
C VAL A 20 0.23 1.00 13.22
N GLY A 21 0.92 0.40 14.19
CA GLY A 21 0.45 0.20 15.56
C GLY A 21 1.51 0.62 16.57
N LYS A 22 1.18 0.49 17.86
CA LYS A 22 2.02 0.98 18.97
C LYS A 22 3.45 0.40 18.95
N GLU A 23 3.60 -0.88 18.61
CA GLU A 23 4.87 -1.62 18.68
C GLU A 23 5.48 -1.90 17.29
N GLY A 24 4.96 -1.30 16.22
CA GLY A 24 5.52 -1.52 14.88
C GLY A 24 4.54 -1.30 13.74
N HIS A 25 4.82 -1.92 12.60
CA HIS A 25 4.01 -1.79 11.40
C HIS A 25 4.02 -3.07 10.56
N ALA A 26 3.00 -3.22 9.71
CA ALA A 26 2.92 -4.25 8.68
C ALA A 26 2.89 -3.59 7.29
N SER A 27 3.79 -4.02 6.42
CA SER A 27 3.90 -3.56 5.04
C SER A 27 3.21 -4.55 4.11
N PHE A 28 2.22 -4.10 3.36
CA PHE A 28 1.53 -4.98 2.42
C PHE A 28 2.45 -5.38 1.26
N LYS A 29 3.33 -4.48 0.82
CA LYS A 29 4.37 -4.80 -0.16
C LYS A 29 5.34 -5.85 0.37
N GLY A 30 5.81 -5.70 1.61
CA GLY A 30 6.69 -6.66 2.28
C GLY A 30 6.03 -8.04 2.46
N MET A 31 4.72 -8.05 2.67
CA MET A 31 3.90 -9.27 2.74
C MET A 31 3.45 -9.80 1.37
N LYS A 32 3.80 -9.14 0.26
CA LYS A 32 3.41 -9.50 -1.12
C LYS A 32 1.88 -9.53 -1.36
N LEU A 33 1.17 -8.57 -0.77
CA LEU A 33 -0.29 -8.44 -0.87
C LEU A 33 -0.74 -7.34 -1.86
N ILE A 34 0.20 -6.66 -2.54
CA ILE A 34 -0.06 -5.61 -3.55
C ILE A 34 0.81 -5.80 -4.78
#